data_AF-A0A6B2C2E1-F1
#
_entry.id   AF-A0A6B2C2E1-F1
#
_cell.length_a   1.000
_cell.length_b   1.000
_cell.length_c   1.000
_cell.angle_alpha   90.00
_cell.angle_beta   90.00
_cell.angle_gamma   90.00
#
_symmetry.space_group_name_H-M   'P 1'
#
loop_
_entity.id
_entity.type
_entity.pdbx_description
1 polymer ?
#
loop_
_entity_poly.entity_id
_entity_poly.type
_entity_poly.pdbx_seq_one_letter_code
_entity_poly.pdbx_strand_id
1 'polypeptide(L)'
;MEKDKAFNVCQYCGKQTYLPFRCPYCGGLFCEEHRLPEAHNCPSLREKRYVPHYSAIHVEYSEKQKNGKGFEYIVYAVLLIAIIEFVFWAVKALV
;
A
#
# COMPACT_ATOMS: atom_id res chain seq x y z
N MET A 1 9.46 11.79 22.14
CA MET A 1 10.03 11.36 20.84
C MET A 1 9.41 12.22 19.75
N GLU A 2 9.83 13.48 19.64
CA GLU A 2 9.35 14.40 18.60
C GLU A 2 10.27 14.23 17.38
N LYS A 3 10.23 13.06 16.73
CA LYS A 3 11.09 12.78 15.58
C LYS A 3 10.68 13.69 14.42
N ASP A 4 11.46 14.74 14.21
CA ASP A 4 11.68 15.47 12.96
C ASP A 4 10.40 15.82 12.20
N LYS A 5 9.69 16.85 12.69
CA LYS A 5 8.61 17.49 11.95
C LYS A 5 9.21 18.12 10.68
N ALA A 6 9.20 17.38 9.57
CA ALA A 6 9.67 17.85 8.28
C ALA A 6 8.74 18.96 7.77
N PHE A 7 9.18 20.21 7.91
CA PHE A 7 8.49 21.35 7.35
C PHE A 7 8.66 21.38 5.84
N ASN A 8 7.54 21.53 5.13
CA ASN A 8 7.51 21.64 3.67
C ASN A 8 7.22 23.10 3.29
N VAL A 9 7.74 23.55 2.17
CA VAL A 9 7.53 24.92 1.68
C VAL A 9 6.45 24.93 0.61
N CYS A 10 5.47 25.83 0.75
CA CYS A 10 4.46 26.05 -0.27
C CYS A 10 5.12 26.59 -1.55
N GLN A 11 4.93 25.91 -2.67
CA GLN A 11 5.54 26.30 -3.96
C GLN A 11 4.93 27.58 -4.56
N TYR A 12 3.81 28.07 -4.03
CA TYR A 12 3.15 29.29 -4.49
C TYR A 12 3.52 30.51 -3.65
N CYS A 13 3.39 30.43 -2.31
CA CYS A 13 3.61 31.57 -1.42
C CYS A 13 4.89 31.48 -0.57
N GLY A 14 5.64 30.38 -0.64
CA GLY A 14 6.87 30.19 0.13
C GLY A 14 6.67 29.95 1.64
N LYS A 15 5.43 29.91 2.14
CA LYS A 15 5.14 29.63 3.55
C LYS A 15 5.57 28.20 3.93
N GLN A 16 6.23 28.04 5.07
CA GLN A 16 6.49 26.73 5.67
C GLN A 16 5.20 26.18 6.27
N THR A 17 4.88 24.93 5.94
CA THR A 17 3.74 24.18 6.47
C THR A 17 4.22 22.86 7.05
N TYR A 18 3.67 22.50 8.20
CA TYR A 18 3.88 21.18 8.81
C TYR A 18 3.03 20.10 8.12
N LEU A 19 1.95 20.49 7.44
CA LEU A 19 1.06 19.61 6.71
C LEU A 19 0.93 20.10 5.26
N PRO A 20 1.80 19.65 4.34
CA PRO A 20 1.68 20.02 2.94
C PRO A 20 0.52 19.28 2.27
N PHE A 21 -0.19 19.99 1.40
CA PHE A 21 -1.18 19.42 0.51
C PHE A 21 -0.59 19.24 -0.88
N ARG A 22 -0.78 18.07 -1.47
CA ARG A 22 -0.35 17.80 -2.84
C ARG A 22 -1.50 18.02 -3.82
N CYS A 23 -1.28 18.83 -4.84
CA CYS A 23 -2.28 19.07 -5.88
C CYS A 23 -2.41 17.85 -6.81
N PRO A 24 -3.63 17.35 -7.11
CA PRO A 24 -3.86 16.18 -7.97
C PRO A 24 -3.76 16.48 -9.47
N TYR A 25 -3.45 17.71 -9.86
CA TYR A 25 -3.30 18.11 -11.27
C TYR A 25 -1.83 18.35 -11.63
N CYS A 26 -1.11 19.12 -10.80
CA CYS A 26 0.31 19.43 -11.03
C CYS A 26 1.29 18.64 -10.14
N GLY A 27 0.82 17.96 -9.09
CA GLY A 27 1.69 17.24 -8.15
C GLY A 27 2.51 18.12 -7.21
N GLY A 28 2.36 19.44 -7.25
CA GLY A 28 3.06 20.39 -6.39
C GLY A 28 2.58 20.34 -4.93
N LEU A 29 3.42 20.85 -4.01
CA LEU A 29 3.15 20.94 -2.58
C LEU A 29 2.75 22.37 -2.18
N PHE A 30 1.63 22.49 -1.47
CA PHE A 30 1.01 23.77 -1.13
C PHE A 30 0.54 23.79 0.34
N CYS A 31 0.38 24.99 0.91
CA CYS A 31 -0.23 25.16 2.23
C CYS A 31 -1.76 25.07 2.18
N GLU A 32 -2.42 25.12 3.34
CA GLU A 32 -3.88 25.04 3.48
C GLU A 32 -4.66 26.08 2.64
N GLU A 33 -4.10 27.27 2.48
CA GLU A 33 -4.64 28.37 1.68
C GLU A 33 -4.51 28.11 0.17
N HIS A 34 -3.44 27.44 -0.26
CA HIS A 34 -3.10 27.24 -1.67
C HIS A 34 -3.36 25.80 -2.16
N ARG A 35 -4.10 25.00 -1.38
CA ARG A 35 -4.38 23.58 -1.69
C ARG A 35 -5.28 23.38 -2.92
N LEU A 36 -6.16 24.35 -3.21
CA LEU A 36 -7.07 24.28 -4.36
C LEU A 36 -6.34 24.65 -5.66
N PRO A 37 -6.66 24.01 -6.80
CA PRO A 37 -6.05 24.33 -8.10
C PRO A 37 -6.19 25.79 -8.51
N GLU A 38 -7.32 26.41 -8.17
CA GLU A 38 -7.59 27.82 -8.45
C GLU A 38 -6.75 28.77 -7.58
N ALA A 39 -6.42 28.36 -6.35
CA ALA A 39 -5.71 29.19 -5.39
C ALA A 39 -4.23 29.39 -5.74
N HIS A 40 -3.62 28.45 -6.47
CA HIS A 40 -2.21 28.53 -6.89
C HIS A 40 -2.02 28.65 -8.41
N ASN A 41 -3.06 29.01 -9.17
CA ASN A 41 -3.03 29.08 -10.63
C ASN A 41 -2.46 27.80 -11.27
N CYS A 42 -3.06 26.66 -10.98
CA CYS A 42 -2.55 25.36 -11.40
C CYS A 42 -2.35 25.28 -12.94
N PRO A 43 -1.13 25.01 -13.42
CA PRO A 43 -0.84 24.98 -14.86
C PRO A 43 -1.57 23.82 -15.57
N SER A 44 -1.73 22.69 -14.88
CA SER A 44 -2.36 21.47 -15.40
C SER A 44 -3.89 21.51 -15.38
N LEU A 45 -4.51 22.58 -14.84
CA LEU A 45 -5.96 22.74 -14.83
C LEU A 45 -6.52 22.97 -16.24
N ARG A 46 -5.77 23.68 -17.10
CA ARG A 46 -6.17 23.94 -18.50
C ARG A 46 -6.19 22.68 -19.34
N GLU A 47 -5.30 21.73 -19.06
CA GLU A 47 -5.20 20.49 -19.83
C GLU A 47 -6.21 19.42 -19.38
N LYS A 48 -7.02 19.71 -18.33
CA LYS A 48 -8.00 18.79 -17.73
C LYS A 48 -7.42 17.40 -17.42
N ARG A 49 -6.11 17.31 -17.21
CA ARG A 49 -5.44 16.05 -16.86
C ARG A 49 -5.46 15.90 -15.34
N TYR A 50 -6.41 15.11 -14.86
CA TYR A 50 -6.40 14.63 -13.48
C TYR A 50 -5.34 13.52 -13.35
N VAL A 51 -4.35 13.71 -12.47
CA VAL A 51 -3.37 12.68 -12.11
C VAL A 51 -3.65 12.17 -10.69
N PRO A 52 -4.26 10.98 -10.53
CA PRO A 52 -4.53 10.45 -9.19
C PRO A 52 -3.22 10.12 -8.49
N HIS A 53 -2.86 10.91 -7.47
CA HIS A 53 -1.66 10.67 -6.64
C HIS A 53 -1.83 9.49 -5.65
N TYR A 54 -3.00 8.87 -5.59
CA TYR A 54 -3.29 7.77 -4.67
C TYR A 54 -2.70 6.41 -5.13
N SER A 55 -2.25 6.29 -6.38
CA SER A 55 -1.95 4.98 -6.97
C SER A 55 -0.57 4.41 -6.68
N ALA A 56 0.44 5.19 -6.27
CA ALA A 56 1.78 4.61 -6.07
C ALA A 56 1.91 3.87 -4.73
N ILE A 57 1.38 4.44 -3.65
CA ILE A 57 1.59 3.92 -2.29
C ILE A 57 0.59 2.79 -1.94
N HIS A 58 -0.61 2.79 -2.53
CA HIS A 58 -1.61 1.74 -2.26
C HIS A 58 -1.44 0.47 -3.11
N VAL A 59 -0.74 0.55 -4.25
CA VAL A 59 -0.46 -0.63 -5.07
C VAL A 59 0.55 -1.55 -4.39
N GLU A 60 1.58 -0.97 -3.77
CA GLU A 60 2.63 -1.74 -3.08
C GLU A 60 2.09 -2.54 -1.88
N TYR A 61 1.08 -2.03 -1.17
CA TYR A 61 0.47 -2.73 -0.04
C TYR A 61 -0.41 -3.93 -0.46
N SER A 62 -1.14 -3.82 -1.57
CA SER A 62 -2.11 -4.84 -2.01
C SER A 62 -1.44 -6.12 -2.54
N GLU A 63 -0.24 -6.02 -3.11
CA GLU A 63 0.45 -7.18 -3.70
C GLU A 63 1.06 -8.11 -2.67
N LYS A 64 1.47 -7.59 -1.50
CA LYS A 64 2.21 -8.35 -0.49
C LYS A 64 1.36 -9.39 0.27
N GLN A 65 0.04 -9.31 0.20
CA GLN A 65 -0.86 -10.13 1.04
C GLN A 65 -1.33 -11.45 0.39
N LYS A 66 -1.08 -11.69 -0.90
CA LYS A 66 -1.66 -12.86 -1.60
C LYS A 66 -0.90 -14.17 -1.38
N ASN A 67 0.29 -14.13 -0.80
CA ASN A 67 1.13 -15.33 -0.59
C ASN A 67 1.07 -15.77 0.88
N GLY A 68 -0.13 -16.14 1.33
CA GLY A 68 -0.34 -16.71 2.65
C GLY A 68 0.34 -18.07 2.77
N LYS A 69 1.12 -18.27 3.84
CA LYS A 69 1.86 -19.48 4.25
C LYS A 69 0.99 -20.73 4.48
N GLY A 70 -0.24 -20.72 3.98
CA GLY A 70 -1.24 -21.74 4.25
C GLY A 70 -1.15 -22.98 3.39
N PHE A 71 -0.56 -22.87 2.21
CA PHE A 71 -0.46 -23.99 1.28
C PHE A 71 0.49 -25.09 1.80
N GLU A 72 1.61 -24.70 2.43
CA GLU A 72 2.61 -25.63 2.97
C GLU A 72 2.04 -26.56 4.05
N TYR A 73 1.25 -26.03 5.01
CA TYR A 73 0.71 -26.88 6.10
C TYR A 73 -0.29 -27.92 5.60
N ILE A 74 -1.01 -27.64 4.50
CA ILE A 74 -2.00 -28.56 3.93
C ILE A 74 -1.31 -29.79 3.34
N VAL A 75 -0.20 -29.59 2.61
CA VAL A 75 0.57 -30.68 2.02
C VAL A 75 1.15 -31.59 3.10
N TYR A 76 1.73 -31.01 4.16
CA TYR A 76 2.24 -31.80 5.28
C TYR A 76 1.14 -32.58 6.02
N ALA A 77 -0.04 -32.00 6.23
CA ALA A 77 -1.15 -32.68 6.89
C ALA A 77 -1.68 -33.88 6.09
N VAL A 78 -1.85 -33.74 4.77
CA VAL A 78 -2.33 -34.83 3.90
C VAL A 78 -1.34 -35.99 3.85
N LEU A 79 -0.04 -35.69 3.76
CA LEU A 79 1.01 -36.72 3.78
C LEU A 79 1.02 -37.49 5.12
N LEU A 80 0.90 -36.81 6.25
CA LEU A 80 0.86 -37.47 7.56
C LEU A 80 -0.38 -38.36 7.73
N ILE A 81 -1.56 -37.90 7.32
CA ILE A 81 -2.79 -38.71 7.38
C ILE A 81 -2.66 -39.97 6.50
N ALA A 82 -2.16 -39.82 5.27
CA ALA A 82 -1.94 -40.95 4.38
C ALA A 82 -0.96 -41.99 4.95
N ILE A 83 0.12 -41.53 5.59
CA ILE A 83 1.09 -42.41 6.26
C ILE A 83 0.45 -43.14 7.45
N ILE A 84 -0.32 -42.43 8.28
CA ILE A 84 -1.00 -43.02 9.44
C ILE A 84 -2.00 -44.10 9.00
N GLU A 85 -2.83 -43.79 8.00
CA GLU A 85 -3.78 -44.74 7.42
C GLU A 85 -3.07 -45.97 6.83
N PHE A 86 -1.97 -45.76 6.10
CA PHE A 86 -1.20 -46.85 5.52
C PHE A 86 -0.63 -47.78 6.59
N VAL A 87 -0.04 -47.23 7.65
CA VAL A 87 0.49 -48.01 8.77
C VAL A 87 -0.64 -48.76 9.49
N PHE A 88 -1.79 -48.11 9.70
CA PHE A 88 -2.94 -48.73 10.35
C PHE A 88 -3.45 -49.94 9.56
N TRP A 89 -3.58 -49.83 8.23
CA TRP A 89 -3.97 -50.94 7.36
C TRP A 89 -2.92 -52.04 7.27
N ALA A 90 -1.64 -51.69 7.21
CA ALA A 90 -0.55 -52.66 7.15
C ALA A 90 -0.47 -53.53 8.42
N VAL A 91 -0.61 -52.92 9.60
CA VAL A 91 -0.63 -53.64 10.88
C VAL A 91 -1.85 -54.55 10.98
N LYS A 92 -3.03 -54.08 10.54
CA LYS A 92 -4.26 -54.87 10.52
C LYS A 92 -4.20 -56.06 9.54
N ALA A 93 -3.40 -55.97 8.48
CA ALA A 93 -3.22 -57.07 7.52
C ALA A 93 -2.25 -58.17 8.04
N LEU A 94 -1.48 -57.89 9.08
CA LEU A 94 -0.51 -58.81 9.68
C LEU A 94 -1.05 -59.60 10.89
N VAL A 95 -2.20 -59.21 11.43
CA VAL A 95 -2.90 -59.85 12.56
C VAL A 95 -4.19 -60.49 12.06
#